data_AF-A9YYH0-F1
#
_entry.id   AF-A9YYH0-F1
#
_cell.length_a   1.000
_cell.length_b   1.000
_cell.length_c   1.000
_cell.angle_alpha   90.00
_cell.angle_beta   90.00
_cell.angle_gamma   90.00
#
_symmetry.space_group_name_H-M   'P 1'
#
loop_
_entity.id
_entity.type
_entity.pdbx_description
1 polymer ?
#
loop_
_entity_poly.entity_id
_entity_poly.type
_entity_poly.pdbx_seq_one_letter_code
_entity_poly.pdbx_strand_id
1 'polypeptide(L)' 'IVDMPGLKSGDIKVQVEEENVLLISGERKREEEKEGAKYIRMERRVGKFMRKFTLPENANTDAILQFV' A
#
# COMPACT_ATOMS: atom_id res chain seq x y z
N ILE A 1 -8.91 -7.83 -1.80
CA ILE A 1 -9.07 -6.68 -0.89
C ILE A 1 -7.80 -6.61 -0.04
N VAL A 2 -7.14 -5.46 0.05
CA VAL A 2 -5.90 -5.28 0.83
C VAL A 2 -6.16 -4.19 1.87
N ASP A 3 -6.09 -4.54 3.15
CA ASP A 3 -6.39 -3.60 4.22
C ASP A 3 -5.21 -2.66 4.49
N MET A 4 -5.43 -1.38 4.17
CA MET A 4 -4.41 -0.34 4.23
C MET A 4 -4.90 0.90 5.00
N PRO A 5 -5.22 0.77 6.30
CA PRO A 5 -5.71 1.88 7.10
C PRO A 5 -4.65 2.97 7.25
N GLY A 6 -5.07 4.22 7.13
CA GLY A 6 -4.23 5.40 7.34
C GLY A 6 -3.32 5.77 6.17
N LEU A 7 -3.51 5.16 4.99
CA LEU A 7 -2.85 5.59 3.77
C LEU A 7 -3.79 6.44 2.93
N LYS A 8 -3.24 7.48 2.29
CA LYS A 8 -3.95 8.20 1.24
C LYS A 8 -3.74 7.48 -0.09
N SER A 9 -4.58 7.78 -1.08
CA SER A 9 -4.45 7.18 -2.42
C SER A 9 -3.06 7.42 -3.04
N GLY A 10 -2.45 8.57 -2.80
CA GLY A 10 -1.09 8.89 -3.26
C GLY A 10 0.04 8.13 -2.55
N ASP A 11 -0.22 7.51 -1.40
CA ASP A 11 0.75 6.68 -0.68
C ASP A 11 0.79 5.23 -1.20
N ILE A 12 -0.12 4.87 -2.12
CA ILE A 12 -0.27 3.54 -2.69
C ILE A 12 0.17 3.59 -4.16
N LYS A 13 1.14 2.74 -4.50
CA LYS A 13 1.63 2.56 -5.87
C LYS A 13 1.23 1.18 -6.38
N VAL A 14 0.47 1.17 -7.47
CA VAL A 14 0.04 -0.04 -8.18
C VAL A 14 0.76 -0.06 -9.53
N GLN A 15 1.46 -1.14 -9.84
CA GLN A 15 2.21 -1.31 -11.08
C GLN A 15 2.06 -2.74 -11.60
N VAL A 16 2.14 -2.92 -12.91
CA VAL A 16 2.31 -4.23 -13.53
C VAL A 16 3.75 -4.34 -14.03
N GLU A 17 4.49 -5.32 -13.51
CA GLU A 17 5.84 -5.67 -13.94
C GLU A 17 5.80 -6.71 -15.08
N GLU A 18 6.96 -7.13 -15.57
CA GLU A 18 7.10 -8.23 -16.53
C GLU A 18 6.41 -9.51 -16.01
N GLU A 19 6.07 -10.42 -16.93
CA GLU A 19 5.40 -11.70 -16.61
C GLU A 19 4.04 -11.53 -15.90
N ASN A 20 3.29 -10.46 -16.19
CA ASN A 20 1.96 -10.21 -15.64
C ASN A 20 1.94 -10.13 -14.10
N VAL A 21 3.00 -9.59 -13.48
CA VAL A 21 3.07 -9.46 -12.03
C VAL A 21 2.51 -8.12 -11.57
N LEU A 22 1.39 -8.15 -10.85
CA LEU A 22 0.82 -6.99 -10.17
C LEU A 22 1.58 -6.71 -8.88
N LEU A 23 2.28 -5.59 -8.84
CA LEU A 23 2.96 -5.05 -7.68
C LEU A 23 2.09 -3.98 -7.00
N ILE A 24 1.77 -4.21 -5.72
CA ILE A 24 1.14 -3.22 -4.85
C ILE A 24 2.15 -2.85 -3.77
N SER A 25 2.53 -1.58 -3.71
CA SER A 25 3.48 -1.07 -2.72
C SER A 25 2.98 0.22 -2.10
N GLY A 26 3.51 0.57 -0.94
CA GLY A 26 3.25 1.84 -0.30
C GLY A 26 4.00 1.98 1.00
N GLU A 27 3.87 3.13 1.64
CA GLU A 27 4.59 3.46 2.86
C GLU A 27 3.67 4.08 3.91
N ARG A 28 3.54 3.41 5.06
CA ARG A 28 2.86 3.96 6.23
C ARG A 28 3.80 4.88 6.97
N LYS A 29 3.60 6.19 6.80
CA LYS A 29 4.31 7.21 7.57
C LYS A 29 3.60 7.45 8.90
N ARG A 30 4.39 7.81 9.90
CA ARG A 30 3.87 8.31 11.18
C ARG A 30 3.43 9.76 10.98
N GLU A 31 2.28 10.14 11.53
CA GLU A 31 1.99 11.57 11.69
C GLU A 31 2.97 12.15 12.71
N GLU A 32 3.53 13.33 12.41
CA GLU A 32 4.47 14.02 13.30
C GLU A 32 3.86 14.20 14.69
N GLU A 33 4.68 13.94 15.72
CA GLU A 33 4.27 14.13 17.09
C GLU A 33 3.90 15.61 17.30
N LYS A 34 2.64 15.87 17.65
CA LYS A 34 2.29 17.18 18.21
C LYS A 34 3.11 17.36 19.48
N GLU A 35 3.82 18.50 19.59
CA GLU A 35 4.58 18.84 20.79
C GLU A 35 3.72 18.64 22.05
N GLY A 36 4.16 17.76 22.95
CA GLY A 36 3.44 17.41 24.19
C GLY A 36 2.69 16.07 24.18
N ALA A 37 2.64 15.35 23.06
CA ALA A 37 1.99 14.03 23.01
C ALA A 37 2.86 12.92 23.61
N LYS A 38 2.46 12.36 24.76
CA LYS A 38 3.12 11.18 25.38
C LYS A 38 2.36 9.91 25.01
N TYR A 39 2.95 9.07 24.16
CA TYR A 39 2.40 7.76 23.82
C TYR A 39 2.55 6.79 25.00
N ILE A 40 1.44 6.22 25.48
CA ILE A 40 1.44 5.18 26.52
C ILE A 40 1.68 3.80 25.90
N ARG A 41 1.17 3.57 24.68
CA ARG A 41 1.33 2.30 23.95
C ARG A 41 1.25 2.53 22.44
N MET A 42 2.14 1.87 21.69
CA MET A 42 2.20 1.94 20.24
C MET A 42 2.35 0.53 19.65
N GLU A 43 1.33 0.09 18.93
CA GLU A 43 1.29 -1.28 18.34
C GLU A 43 1.24 -1.27 16.81
N ARG A 44 0.82 -0.14 16.22
CA ARG A 44 0.74 0.00 14.77
C ARG A 44 2.16 0.13 14.20
N ARG A 45 2.54 -0.81 13.35
CA ARG A 45 3.79 -0.73 12.58
C ARG A 45 3.70 0.36 11.53
N VAL A 46 4.75 1.17 11.47
CA VAL A 46 5.06 2.10 10.39
C VAL A 46 6.07 1.47 9.44
N GLY A 47 6.14 1.97 8.21
CA GLY A 47 7.12 1.54 7.21
C GLY A 47 6.51 1.08 5.89
N LYS A 48 7.39 0.58 5.03
CA LYS A 48 7.06 0.17 3.67
C LYS A 48 6.41 -1.21 3.65
N PHE A 49 5.45 -1.39 2.77
CA PHE A 49 4.87 -2.69 2.45
C PHE A 49 4.92 -2.92 0.94
N MET A 50 5.00 -4.19 0.57
CA MET A 50 5.01 -4.64 -0.81
C MET A 50 4.30 -5.99 -0.88
N ARG A 51 3.44 -6.16 -1.88
CA ARG A 51 2.84 -7.43 -2.26
C ARG A 51 2.91 -7.60 -3.77
N LYS A 52 3.26 -8.80 -4.21
CA LYS A 52 3.29 -9.20 -5.61
C LYS A 52 2.22 -10.27 -5.84
N PHE A 53 1.49 -10.15 -6.94
CA PHE A 53 0.51 -11.13 -7.38
C PHE A 53 0.77 -11.46 -8.85
N THR A 54 0.98 -12.73 -9.16
CA THR A 54 1.02 -13.18 -10.55
C THR A 54 -0.39 -13.23 -11.10
N LEU A 55 -0.65 -12.48 -12.16
CA LEU A 55 -1.93 -12.51 -12.86
C LEU A 55 -1.93 -13.65 -13.88
N PRO A 56 -3.09 -14.26 -14.17
CA PRO A 56 -3.21 -15.25 -15.23
C PRO A 56 -2.93 -14.61 -16.60
N GLU A 57 -2.55 -15.44 -17.59
CA GLU A 57 -2.15 -14.99 -18.94
C GLU A 57 -3.23 -14.20 -19.68
N ASN A 58 -4.50 -14.47 -19.38
CA ASN A 58 -5.65 -13.79 -19.99
C ASN A 58 -6.10 -12.53 -19.25
N ALA A 59 -5.36 -12.07 -18.24
CA ALA A 59 -5.70 -10.85 -17.51
C ALA A 59 -5.50 -9.62 -18.39
N ASN A 60 -6.52 -8.77 -18.50
CA ASN A 60 -6.40 -7.48 -19.16
C ASN A 60 -5.78 -6.46 -18.19
N THR A 61 -4.49 -6.18 -18.38
CA THR A 61 -3.73 -5.23 -17.55
C THR A 61 -4.18 -3.78 -17.70
N ASP A 62 -4.73 -3.40 -18.86
CA ASP A 62 -5.18 -2.03 -19.14
C ASP A 62 -6.49 -1.69 -18.40
N ALA A 63 -7.23 -2.72 -17.97
CA ALA A 63 -8.49 -2.59 -17.26
C ALA A 63 -8.35 -2.65 -15.73
N ILE A 64 -7.14 -2.54 -15.19
CA ILE A 64 -6.91 -2.54 -13.74
C ILE A 64 -7.36 -1.21 -13.14
N LEU A 65 -8.30 -1.28 -12.19
CA LEU A 65 -8.83 -0.13 -11.46
C LEU A 65 -8.39 -0.16 -10.00
N GLN A 66 -7.93 0.98 -9.50
CA GLN A 66 -7.63 1.20 -8.08
C GLN A 66 -8.80 1.93 -7.41
N PHE A 67 -9.33 1.32 -6.35
CA PHE A 67 -10.31 1.94 -5.46
C PHE A 67 -9.69 2.04 -4.07
N VAL A 68 -9.79 3.20 -3.44
CA VAL A 68 -9.27 3.51 -2.09
C VAL A 68 -10.44 3.97 -1.23
#